data_AF-A0A3C0DJ97-F1
#
_entry.id   AF-A0A3C0DJ97-F1
#
_cell.length_a   1.000
_cell.length_b   1.000
_cell.length_c   1.000
_cell.angle_alpha   90.00
_cell.angle_beta   90.00
_cell.angle_gamma   90.00
#
_symmetry.space_group_name_H-M   'P 1'
#
loop_
_entity.id
_entity.type
_entity.pdbx_description
1 polymer ?
#
loop_
_entity_poly.entity_id
_entity_poly.type
_entity_poly.pdbx_seq_one_letter_code
_entity_poly.pdbx_strand_id
1 'polypeptide(L)'
;KFFSVCREADCINVVATQSFTSLVDSLGDKTVVETILQNLVNKIWLRSDDHDTIEAAQRATGKEIKFRRSESLTESGKNSNYSWMFGRSVARNSNLSKSVNYQAVEEHTFPYDLFRQGLRIMQGVAFL
;
A
#
# COMPACT_ATOMS: atom_id res chain seq x y z
N LYS A 1 24.31 -21.14 0.90
CA LYS A 1 24.84 -22.29 0.12
C LYS A 1 23.78 -23.35 -0.15
N PHE A 2 22.90 -23.74 0.80
CA PHE A 2 21.83 -24.72 0.54
C PHE A 2 20.85 -24.25 -0.56
N PHE A 3 20.20 -23.09 -0.38
CA PHE A 3 19.20 -22.58 -1.33
C PHE A 3 19.69 -22.35 -2.78
N SER A 4 20.99 -22.12 -2.97
CA SER A 4 21.56 -21.94 -4.31
C SER A 4 21.70 -23.27 -5.07
N VAL A 5 21.95 -24.38 -4.36
CA VAL A 5 22.14 -25.71 -4.96
C VAL A 5 20.81 -26.46 -5.11
N CYS A 6 19.80 -26.11 -4.30
CA CYS A 6 18.47 -26.73 -4.36
C CYS A 6 17.79 -26.64 -5.73
N ARG A 7 18.10 -25.63 -6.54
CA ARG A 7 17.58 -25.50 -7.91
C ARG A 7 18.09 -26.60 -8.84
N GLU A 8 19.33 -27.04 -8.65
CA GLU A 8 19.94 -28.10 -9.48
C GLU A 8 19.46 -29.49 -9.06
N ALA A 9 19.00 -29.63 -7.80
CA ALA A 9 18.55 -30.90 -7.22
C ALA A 9 17.02 -31.08 -7.21
N ASP A 10 16.27 -30.23 -7.92
CA ASP A 10 14.79 -30.20 -7.94
C ASP A 10 14.15 -30.20 -6.54
N CYS A 11 14.83 -29.59 -5.57
CA CYS A 11 14.40 -29.58 -4.18
C CYS A 11 13.32 -28.52 -3.95
N ILE A 12 12.16 -28.94 -3.43
CA ILE A 12 11.06 -28.05 -3.07
C ILE A 12 11.25 -27.58 -1.62
N ASN A 13 11.67 -26.33 -1.46
CA ASN A 13 11.85 -25.73 -0.14
C ASN A 13 10.60 -24.96 0.28
N VAL A 14 10.06 -25.29 1.44
CA VAL A 14 8.99 -24.52 2.09
C VAL A 14 9.56 -23.91 3.37
N VAL A 15 9.52 -22.58 3.46
CA VAL A 15 9.98 -21.83 4.63
C VAL A 15 8.80 -21.06 5.18
N ALA A 16 8.47 -21.31 6.46
CA ALA A 16 7.44 -20.59 7.19
C ALA A 16 8.09 -19.83 8.34
N THR A 17 7.89 -18.53 8.40
CA THR A 17 8.32 -17.66 9.50
C THR A 17 7.17 -16.79 9.96
N GLN A 18 7.19 -16.41 11.24
CA GLN A 18 6.21 -15.50 11.82
C GLN A 18 6.49 -14.04 11.40
N SER A 19 7.76 -13.64 11.34
CA SER A 19 8.17 -12.29 10.94
C SER A 19 9.56 -12.29 10.33
N PHE A 20 9.89 -11.22 9.60
CA PHE A 20 11.23 -10.95 9.09
C PHE A 20 12.20 -10.69 10.24
N THR A 21 11.79 -9.89 11.20
CA THR A 21 12.60 -9.57 12.39
C THR A 21 13.05 -10.83 13.13
N SER A 22 12.17 -11.82 13.31
CA SER A 22 12.55 -13.10 13.91
C SER A 22 13.57 -13.91 13.08
N LEU A 23 13.52 -13.79 11.75
CA LEU A 23 14.51 -14.42 10.87
C LEU A 23 15.87 -13.73 10.97
N VAL A 24 15.87 -12.39 11.05
CA VAL A 24 17.07 -11.58 11.23
C VAL A 24 17.72 -11.87 12.58
N ASP A 25 16.93 -11.93 13.66
CA ASP A 25 17.43 -12.25 15.00
C ASP A 25 18.05 -13.65 15.06
N SER A 26 17.48 -14.61 14.32
CA SER A 26 17.98 -15.98 14.27
C SER A 26 19.27 -16.12 13.46
N LEU A 27 19.42 -15.35 12.39
CA LEU A 27 20.57 -15.43 11.47
C LEU A 27 21.68 -14.43 11.81
N GLY A 28 21.38 -13.40 12.61
CA GLY A 28 22.30 -12.34 13.00
C GLY A 28 22.68 -11.35 11.89
N ASP A 29 22.14 -11.52 10.67
CA ASP A 29 22.47 -10.70 9.51
C ASP A 29 21.26 -10.50 8.58
N LYS A 30 20.88 -9.24 8.40
CA LYS A 30 19.78 -8.83 7.51
C LYS A 30 20.07 -9.12 6.03
N THR A 31 21.33 -9.05 5.60
CA THR A 31 21.70 -9.29 4.19
C THR A 31 21.53 -10.76 3.80
N VAL A 32 21.81 -11.67 4.74
CA VAL A 32 21.61 -13.12 4.55
C VAL A 32 20.12 -13.43 4.41
N VAL A 33 19.28 -12.81 5.24
CA VAL A 33 17.81 -12.94 5.19
C VAL A 33 17.27 -12.47 3.84
N GLU A 34 17.68 -11.29 3.40
CA GLU A 34 17.28 -10.74 2.08
C GLU A 34 17.70 -11.66 0.93
N THR A 35 18.92 -12.21 0.99
CA THR A 35 19.42 -13.16 -0.02
C THR A 35 18.58 -14.44 -0.05
N ILE A 36 18.17 -14.97 1.10
CA ILE A 36 17.30 -16.16 1.18
C ILE A 36 15.94 -15.85 0.56
N LEU A 37 15.34 -14.70 0.91
CA LEU A 37 14.04 -14.29 0.41
C LEU A 37 14.03 -14.04 -1.10
N GLN A 38 15.13 -13.55 -1.66
CA GLN A 38 15.30 -13.42 -3.11
C GLN A 38 15.36 -14.80 -3.81
N ASN A 39 15.91 -15.83 -3.16
CA ASN A 39 15.98 -17.17 -3.73
C ASN A 39 14.61 -17.88 -3.74
N LEU A 40 13.71 -17.54 -2.81
CA LEU A 40 12.34 -18.06 -2.79
C LEU A 40 11.50 -17.33 -3.82
N VAL A 41 11.15 -17.97 -4.93
CA VAL A 41 10.37 -17.30 -6.01
C VAL A 41 8.94 -17.03 -5.55
N ASN A 42 8.25 -18.08 -5.11
CA ASN A 42 6.85 -18.02 -4.72
C ASN A 42 6.74 -17.58 -3.26
N LYS A 43 5.88 -16.58 -3.02
CA LYS A 43 5.70 -15.99 -1.69
C LYS A 43 4.23 -15.87 -1.36
N ILE A 44 3.90 -16.27 -0.14
CA ILE A 44 2.57 -16.13 0.44
C ILE A 44 2.70 -15.21 1.64
N TRP A 45 2.02 -14.07 1.59
CA TRP A 45 2.02 -13.06 2.62
C TRP A 45 0.73 -13.15 3.42
N LEU A 46 0.87 -13.38 4.72
CA LEU A 46 -0.23 -13.40 5.67
C LEU A 46 -0.27 -12.09 6.45
N ARG A 47 -1.29 -11.93 7.29
CA ARG A 47 -1.38 -10.80 8.23
C ARG A 47 -0.14 -10.75 9.12
N SER A 48 0.47 -9.57 9.22
CA SER A 48 1.61 -9.32 10.10
C SER A 48 1.50 -7.93 10.71
N ASP A 49 2.03 -7.77 11.93
CA ASP A 49 2.17 -6.47 12.61
C ASP A 49 3.60 -5.90 12.48
N ASP A 50 4.52 -6.68 11.94
CA ASP A 50 5.93 -6.32 11.78
C ASP A 50 6.14 -5.43 10.54
N HIS A 51 6.72 -4.25 10.76
CA HIS A 51 6.87 -3.22 9.72
C HIS A 51 7.74 -3.70 8.54
N ASP A 52 8.90 -4.28 8.85
CA ASP A 52 9.85 -4.77 7.84
C ASP A 52 9.23 -5.88 6.99
N THR A 53 8.43 -6.76 7.59
CA THR A 53 7.68 -7.79 6.88
C THR A 53 6.66 -7.20 5.90
N ILE A 54 5.88 -6.19 6.34
CA ILE A 54 4.87 -5.56 5.49
C ILE A 54 5.52 -4.80 4.34
N GLU A 55 6.62 -4.09 4.61
CA GLU A 55 7.35 -3.36 3.57
C GLU A 55 7.91 -4.33 2.51
N ALA A 56 8.48 -5.46 2.93
CA ALA A 56 8.95 -6.51 2.04
C ALA A 56 7.81 -7.08 1.18
N ALA A 57 6.61 -7.25 1.76
CA ALA A 57 5.43 -7.65 1.01
C ALA A 57 5.05 -6.61 -0.05
N GLN A 58 4.97 -5.32 0.32
CA GLN A 58 4.63 -4.25 -0.62
C GLN A 58 5.65 -4.15 -1.76
N ARG A 59 6.95 -4.27 -1.46
CA ARG A 59 8.02 -4.32 -2.46
C ARG A 59 7.87 -5.51 -3.40
N ALA A 60 7.51 -6.69 -2.89
CA ALA A 60 7.27 -7.88 -3.70
C ALA A 60 6.02 -7.75 -4.59
N THR A 61 4.97 -7.08 -4.11
CA THR A 61 3.72 -6.89 -4.85
C THR A 61 3.78 -5.79 -5.92
N GLY A 62 4.79 -4.92 -5.84
CA GLY A 62 4.99 -3.80 -6.75
C GLY A 62 4.04 -2.62 -6.53
N LYS A 63 3.97 -1.77 -7.55
CA LYS A 63 3.12 -0.59 -7.62
C LYS A 63 2.29 -0.63 -8.89
N GLU A 64 1.11 -0.02 -8.82
CA GLU A 64 0.18 0.14 -9.92
C GLU A 64 -0.21 1.61 -10.08
N ILE A 65 -0.54 2.00 -11.31
CA ILE A 65 -0.98 3.36 -11.62
C ILE A 65 -2.47 3.48 -11.26
N LYS A 66 -2.79 4.33 -10.30
CA LYS A 66 -4.16 4.66 -9.90
C LYS A 66 -4.53 6.05 -10.37
N PHE A 67 -5.73 6.18 -10.95
CA PHE A 67 -6.25 7.47 -11.38
C PHE A 67 -6.97 8.16 -10.21
N ARG A 68 -6.37 9.23 -9.68
CA ARG A 68 -6.99 10.09 -8.67
C ARG A 68 -7.79 11.21 -9.35
N ARG A 69 -9.07 11.30 -8.99
CA ARG A 69 -9.94 12.42 -9.35
C ARG A 69 -9.98 13.40 -8.18
N SER A 70 -9.48 14.61 -8.39
CA SER A 70 -9.56 15.70 -7.43
C SER A 70 -10.56 16.73 -7.94
N GLU A 71 -11.62 16.99 -7.18
CA GLU A 71 -12.58 18.04 -7.50
C GLU A 71 -12.35 19.23 -6.58
N SER A 72 -12.15 20.42 -7.15
CA SER A 72 -12.16 21.67 -6.40
C SER A 72 -13.35 22.52 -6.86
N LEU A 73 -14.15 22.92 -5.88
CA LEU A 73 -15.26 23.85 -6.05
C LEU A 73 -14.78 25.21 -5.56
N THR A 74 -14.76 26.19 -6.46
CA THR A 74 -14.42 27.56 -6.11
C THR A 74 -15.63 28.43 -6.39
N GLU A 75 -16.08 29.14 -5.36
CA GLU A 75 -17.17 30.10 -5.45
C GLU A 75 -16.58 31.49 -5.24
N SER A 76 -16.70 32.35 -6.25
CA SER A 76 -16.22 33.73 -6.17
C SER A 76 -17.38 34.69 -6.39
N GLY A 77 -17.85 35.31 -5.31
CA GLY A 77 -18.94 36.29 -5.30
C GLY A 77 -18.43 37.70 -5.06
N LYS A 78 -18.75 38.65 -5.94
CA LYS A 78 -18.33 40.07 -5.82
C LYS A 78 -19.18 40.91 -4.84
N ASN A 79 -20.21 40.34 -4.21
CA ASN A 79 -20.97 40.98 -3.13
C ASN A 79 -21.82 39.94 -2.38
N SER A 80 -21.32 39.43 -1.25
CA SER A 80 -22.10 38.59 -0.33
C SER A 80 -22.72 39.47 0.75
N ASN A 81 -24.00 39.84 0.59
CA ASN A 81 -24.73 40.50 1.67
C ASN A 81 -25.30 39.42 2.61
N TYR A 82 -24.82 39.42 3.85
CA TYR A 82 -25.35 38.57 4.92
C TYR A 82 -26.67 39.16 5.42
N SER A 83 -27.79 38.53 5.07
CA SER A 83 -29.11 38.97 5.54
C SER A 83 -29.43 38.29 6.88
N TRP A 84 -29.24 39.03 7.98
CA TRP A 84 -29.56 38.62 9.35
C TRP A 84 -30.98 38.07 9.51
N MET A 85 -31.96 38.61 8.77
CA MET A 85 -33.36 38.17 8.83
C MET A 85 -33.63 36.77 8.27
N PHE A 86 -32.78 36.24 7.38
CA PHE A 86 -33.02 34.95 6.71
C PHE A 86 -31.93 33.91 6.99
N GLY A 87 -30.95 34.22 7.87
CA GLY A 87 -29.87 33.31 8.26
C GLY A 87 -29.06 32.75 7.10
N ARG A 88 -29.09 33.42 5.94
CA ARG A 88 -28.45 32.95 4.69
C ARG A 88 -27.77 34.12 3.99
N SER A 89 -26.57 33.84 3.48
CA SER A 89 -25.82 34.76 2.62
C SER A 89 -26.47 34.77 1.23
N VAL A 90 -26.92 35.94 0.76
CA VAL A 90 -27.46 36.09 -0.59
C VAL A 90 -26.37 36.73 -1.44
N ALA A 91 -25.67 35.92 -2.23
CA ALA A 91 -24.71 36.42 -3.21
C ALA A 91 -25.46 36.76 -4.52
N ARG A 92 -25.46 38.03 -4.93
CA ARG A 92 -25.88 38.44 -6.29
C ARG A 92 -24.62 38.51 -7.16
N ASN A 93 -24.59 37.77 -8.28
CA ASN A 93 -23.42 37.53 -9.13
C ASN A 93 -22.28 36.72 -8.47
N SER A 94 -22.56 35.46 -8.13
CA SER A 94 -21.54 34.45 -7.81
C SER A 94 -21.12 33.70 -9.07
N ASN A 95 -19.82 33.72 -9.38
CA ASN A 95 -19.25 32.78 -10.36
C ASN A 95 -18.88 31.50 -9.61
N LEU A 96 -19.55 30.39 -9.96
CA LEU A 96 -19.25 29.06 -9.47
C LEU A 96 -18.39 28.34 -10.52
N SER A 97 -17.12 28.11 -10.22
CA SER A 97 -16.24 27.30 -11.05
C SER A 97 -16.00 25.94 -10.37
N LYS A 98 -16.32 24.87 -11.09
CA LYS A 98 -15.96 23.50 -10.71
C LYS A 98 -14.79 23.08 -11.59
N SER A 99 -13.63 22.83 -11.01
CA SER A 99 -12.50 22.23 -11.71
C SER A 99 -12.31 20.80 -11.25
N VAL A 100 -12.19 19.89 -12.21
CA VAL A 100 -11.92 18.47 -11.97
C VAL A 100 -10.55 18.18 -12.55
N ASN A 101 -9.63 17.72 -11.71
CA ASN A 101 -8.29 17.33 -12.11
C ASN A 101 -8.17 15.79 -12.06
N TYR A 102 -7.59 15.22 -13.10
CA TYR A 102 -7.31 13.79 -13.20
C TYR A 102 -5.79 13.62 -13.16
N GLN A 103 -5.29 12.95 -12.11
CA GLN A 103 -3.87 12.67 -11.95
C GLN A 103 -3.65 11.16 -11.91
N ALA A 104 -2.74 10.66 -12.73
CA ALA A 104 -2.23 9.31 -12.61
C ALA A 104 -1.16 9.30 -11.50
N VAL A 105 -1.40 8.56 -10.43
CA VAL A 105 -0.49 8.44 -9.28
C VAL A 105 -0.06 6.99 -9.16
N GLU A 106 1.25 6.78 -9.06
CA GLU A 106 1.82 5.45 -8.82
C GLU A 106 1.73 5.11 -7.32
N GLU A 107 0.98 4.07 -7.00
CA GLU A 107 0.73 3.64 -5.62
C GLU A 107 1.00 2.14 -5.46
N HIS A 108 1.28 1.69 -4.23
CA HIS A 108 1.38 0.26 -3.97
C HIS A 108 0.08 -0.46 -4.35
N THR A 109 0.22 -1.61 -5.02
CA THR A 109 -0.90 -2.49 -5.40
C THR A 109 -1.73 -2.82 -4.17
N PHE A 110 -1.05 -3.25 -3.10
CA PHE A 110 -1.66 -3.50 -1.80
C PHE A 110 -1.24 -2.44 -0.77
N PRO A 111 -2.21 -1.81 -0.09
CA PRO A 111 -1.91 -0.81 0.93
C PRO A 111 -1.35 -1.47 2.20
N TYR A 112 -0.57 -0.71 2.96
CA TYR A 112 0.05 -1.17 4.21
C TYR A 112 -0.99 -1.74 5.19
N ASP A 113 -2.13 -1.05 5.32
CA ASP A 113 -3.20 -1.43 6.24
C ASP A 113 -3.87 -2.76 5.87
N LEU A 114 -3.76 -3.21 4.61
CA LEU A 114 -4.27 -4.52 4.22
C LEU A 114 -3.53 -5.63 4.98
N PHE A 115 -2.20 -5.58 5.00
CA PHE A 115 -1.38 -6.59 5.66
C PHE A 115 -1.45 -6.50 7.18
N ARG A 116 -1.70 -5.30 7.72
CA ARG A 116 -1.82 -5.08 9.16
C ARG A 116 -3.20 -5.47 9.71
N GLN A 117 -4.28 -5.00 9.09
CA GLN A 117 -5.64 -5.12 9.63
C GLN A 117 -6.65 -5.72 8.65
N GLY A 118 -6.45 -5.53 7.34
CA GLY A 118 -7.42 -5.93 6.33
C GLY A 118 -7.54 -7.44 6.13
N LEU A 119 -6.44 -8.19 6.26
CA LEU A 119 -6.44 -9.66 6.11
C LEU A 119 -7.06 -10.34 7.34
N ARG A 120 -8.03 -11.23 7.10
CA ARG A 120 -8.60 -12.10 8.15
C ARG A 120 -7.69 -13.31 8.39
N ILE A 121 -7.98 -14.03 9.48
CA ILE A 121 -7.32 -15.31 9.78
C ILE A 121 -7.54 -16.27 8.60
N MET A 122 -6.49 -16.99 8.19
CA MET A 122 -6.47 -17.87 7.00
C MET A 122 -6.65 -17.15 5.64
N GLN A 123 -6.47 -15.82 5.58
CA GLN A 123 -6.39 -15.09 4.32
C GLN A 123 -4.98 -14.55 4.10
N GLY A 124 -4.55 -14.56 2.84
CA GLY A 124 -3.23 -14.09 2.45
C GLY A 124 -3.19 -13.67 1.00
N VAL A 125 -2.14 -12.92 0.66
CA VAL A 125 -1.80 -12.54 -0.71
C VAL A 125 -0.71 -13.49 -1.20
N ALA A 126 -1.01 -14.27 -2.23
CA ALA A 126 -0.06 -15.22 -2.81
C ALA A 126 0.36 -14.76 -4.21
N PHE A 127 1.65 -14.88 -4.47
CA PHE A 127 2.23 -14.75 -5.81
C PHE A 127 2.92 -16.07 -6.13
N LEU A 128 2.38 -16.76 -7.13
CA LEU A 128 2.77 -18.09 -7.58
C LEU A 128 3.33 -18.04 -9.00
#